data_AF-A0A2T0WDQ7-F1
#
_entry.id   AF-A0A2T0WDQ7-F1
#
_cell.length_a   1.000
_cell.length_b   1.000
_cell.length_c   1.000
_cell.angle_alpha   90.00
_cell.angle_beta   90.00
_cell.angle_gamma   90.00
#
_symmetry.space_group_name_H-M   'P 1'
#
loop_
_entity.id
_entity.type
_entity.pdbx_description
1 polymer ?
#
loop_
_entity_poly.entity_id
_entity_poly.type
_entity_poly.pdbx_seq_one_letter_code
_entity_poly.pdbx_strand_id
1 'polypeptide(L)'
;MKRITSAALIPLVLAASISSTAMAGTEKAGMSDAQEATRALSSGMTLTEAVNLAQTTSGGTALAAEWDAEDQASGGYMVEIADASNAMQMWFVNPADGSAQQVIKARDRHDKDGHDGDRHDED
;
A
#
# COMPACT_ATOMS: atom_id res chain seq x y z
N MET A 1 -26.67 29.80 4.96
CA MET A 1 -27.72 28.86 5.42
C MET A 1 -27.17 27.45 5.28
N LYS A 2 -26.99 26.73 6.39
CA LYS A 2 -26.42 25.38 6.44
C LYS A 2 -27.52 24.37 6.12
N ARG A 3 -27.32 23.48 5.14
CA ARG A 3 -28.18 22.31 4.92
C ARG A 3 -27.42 21.09 5.37
N ILE A 4 -27.95 20.49 6.44
CA ILE A 4 -27.48 19.28 7.08
C ILE A 4 -28.34 18.18 6.46
N THR A 5 -27.75 17.27 5.68
CA THR A 5 -28.44 16.08 5.19
C THR A 5 -27.77 14.86 5.78
N SER A 6 -28.41 14.36 6.83
CA SER A 6 -28.22 12.99 7.34
C SER A 6 -28.67 11.99 6.28
N ALA A 7 -27.89 10.94 6.07
CA ALA A 7 -28.30 9.77 5.30
C ALA A 7 -27.87 8.49 6.04
N ALA A 8 -28.76 7.50 5.97
CA ALA A 8 -28.95 6.38 6.88
C ALA A 8 -27.77 5.40 7.00
N LEU A 9 -27.56 4.90 8.23
CA LEU A 9 -26.80 3.69 8.50
C LEU A 9 -27.63 2.46 8.06
N ILE A 10 -27.08 1.67 7.14
CA ILE A 10 -27.55 0.31 6.86
C ILE A 10 -26.74 -0.64 7.75
N PRO A 11 -27.35 -1.42 8.65
CA PRO A 11 -26.62 -2.42 9.41
C PRO A 11 -26.31 -3.62 8.49
N LEU A 12 -25.04 -3.76 8.09
CA LEU A 12 -24.54 -4.96 7.43
C LEU A 12 -24.33 -6.05 8.49
N VAL A 13 -25.29 -6.96 8.62
CA VAL A 13 -25.15 -8.14 9.47
C VAL A 13 -24.30 -9.16 8.70
N LEU A 14 -23.00 -9.19 8.98
CA LEU A 14 -22.11 -10.25 8.48
C LEU A 14 -21.94 -11.31 9.58
N ALA A 15 -22.85 -12.29 9.60
CA ALA A 15 -22.68 -13.50 10.40
C ALA A 15 -21.70 -14.43 9.67
N ALA A 16 -20.41 -14.27 9.93
CA ALA A 16 -19.38 -15.26 9.58
C ALA A 16 -18.88 -15.91 10.86
N SER A 17 -19.65 -16.86 11.38
CA SER A 17 -19.19 -17.79 12.41
C SER A 17 -18.31 -18.85 11.77
N ILE A 18 -16.99 -18.71 11.93
CA ILE A 18 -16.08 -19.85 11.92
C ILE A 18 -15.09 -19.65 13.06
N SER A 19 -15.35 -20.34 14.17
CA SER A 19 -14.38 -20.53 15.23
C SER A 19 -13.24 -21.37 14.70
N SER A 20 -12.06 -20.77 14.58
CA SER A 20 -10.79 -21.50 14.53
C SER A 20 -9.80 -20.75 15.40
N THR A 21 -9.65 -21.22 16.65
CA THR A 21 -8.47 -20.96 17.45
C THR A 21 -7.28 -21.65 16.78
N ALA A 22 -6.34 -20.87 16.26
CA ALA A 22 -4.98 -21.32 16.01
C ALA A 22 -4.02 -20.17 16.35
N MET A 23 -3.34 -20.29 17.49
CA MET A 23 -2.12 -19.56 17.79
C MET A 23 -0.98 -20.12 16.95
N ALA A 24 -0.54 -19.35 15.95
CA ALA A 24 0.79 -19.35 15.33
C ALA A 24 0.73 -18.24 14.27
N GLY A 25 1.73 -17.35 14.22
CA GLY A 25 1.73 -16.19 13.33
C GLY A 25 1.35 -16.58 11.91
N THR A 26 0.22 -16.09 11.43
CA THR A 26 -0.14 -16.19 10.01
C THR A 26 0.69 -15.15 9.29
N GLU A 27 1.83 -15.58 8.77
CA GLU A 27 2.44 -14.87 7.65
C GLU A 27 1.35 -14.78 6.57
N LYS A 28 0.93 -13.56 6.24
CA LYS A 28 -0.09 -13.34 5.20
C LYS A 28 0.51 -13.91 3.93
N ALA A 29 -0.03 -15.00 3.42
CA ALA A 29 0.38 -15.52 2.12
C ALA A 29 0.19 -14.39 1.11
N GLY A 30 1.29 -13.88 0.56
CA GLY A 30 1.30 -12.81 -0.45
C GLY A 30 0.42 -13.19 -1.64
N MET A 31 -0.13 -12.19 -2.31
CA MET A 31 -0.89 -12.43 -3.54
C MET A 31 0.08 -12.76 -4.68
N SER A 32 -0.37 -13.55 -5.67
CA SER A 32 0.40 -13.67 -6.91
C SER A 32 0.23 -12.44 -7.79
N ASP A 33 1.21 -12.15 -8.64
CA ASP A 33 1.17 -11.02 -9.59
C ASP A 33 -0.13 -10.97 -10.40
N ALA A 34 -0.65 -12.14 -10.80
CA ALA A 34 -1.91 -12.23 -11.54
C ALA A 34 -3.13 -11.80 -10.70
N GLN A 35 -3.13 -12.12 -9.40
CA GLN A 35 -4.18 -11.69 -8.48
C GLN A 35 -4.10 -10.18 -8.22
N GLU A 36 -2.89 -9.65 -8.05
CA GLU A 36 -2.66 -8.22 -7.86
C GLU A 36 -3.08 -7.42 -9.10
N ALA A 37 -2.65 -7.84 -10.29
CA ALA A 37 -3.06 -7.22 -11.54
C ALA A 37 -4.58 -7.22 -11.72
N THR A 38 -5.24 -8.34 -11.40
CA THR A 38 -6.71 -8.44 -11.49
C THR A 38 -7.39 -7.45 -10.54
N ARG A 39 -6.88 -7.28 -9.31
CA ARG A 39 -7.42 -6.33 -8.34
C ARG A 39 -7.19 -4.88 -8.77
N ALA A 40 -5.99 -4.56 -9.24
CA ALA A 40 -5.67 -3.24 -9.77
C ALA A 40 -6.62 -2.87 -10.93
N LEU A 41 -6.82 -3.78 -11.88
CA LEU A 41 -7.74 -3.60 -13.01
C LEU A 41 -9.21 -3.47 -12.59
N SER A 42 -9.59 -4.10 -11.48
CA SER A 42 -10.95 -4.05 -10.94
C SER A 42 -11.18 -2.88 -9.97
N SER A 43 -10.16 -2.09 -9.67
CA SER A 43 -10.20 -1.04 -8.64
C SER A 43 -11.04 0.18 -9.04
N GLY A 44 -11.28 0.37 -10.34
CA GLY A 44 -12.00 1.54 -10.87
C GLY A 44 -11.15 2.80 -11.05
N MET A 45 -9.85 2.75 -10.73
CA MET A 45 -8.88 3.82 -10.97
C MET A 45 -7.68 3.26 -11.75
N THR A 46 -7.13 4.04 -12.67
CA THR A 46 -5.92 3.68 -13.40
C THR A 46 -4.65 4.10 -12.64
N LEU A 47 -3.52 3.44 -12.96
CA LEU A 47 -2.21 3.84 -12.42
C LEU A 47 -1.89 5.31 -12.72
N THR A 48 -2.23 5.80 -13.91
CA THR A 48 -2.01 7.19 -14.31
C THR A 48 -2.84 8.17 -13.48
N GLU A 49 -4.11 7.85 -13.17
CA GLU A 49 -4.94 8.68 -12.29
C GLU A 49 -4.38 8.73 -10.88
N ALA A 50 -3.92 7.59 -10.35
CA ALA A 50 -3.30 7.54 -9.04
C ALA A 50 -2.03 8.39 -8.96
N VAL A 51 -1.14 8.27 -9.95
CA VAL A 51 0.07 9.10 -10.07
C VAL A 51 -0.28 10.58 -10.14
N ASN A 52 -1.22 10.97 -11.00
CA ASN A 52 -1.64 12.36 -11.14
C ASN A 52 -2.21 12.92 -9.84
N LEU A 53 -3.03 12.14 -9.13
CA LEU A 53 -3.60 12.54 -7.84
C LEU A 53 -2.52 12.71 -6.78
N ALA A 54 -1.58 11.76 -6.68
CA ALA A 54 -0.46 11.85 -5.73
C ALA A 54 0.43 13.06 -6.00
N GLN A 55 0.79 13.33 -7.27
CA GLN A 55 1.58 14.52 -7.65
C GLN A 55 0.83 15.82 -7.38
N THR A 56 -0.48 15.89 -7.69
CA THR A 56 -1.31 17.07 -7.43
C THR A 56 -1.42 17.36 -5.94
N THR A 57 -1.54 16.32 -5.11
CA THR A 57 -1.70 16.45 -3.66
C THR A 57 -0.39 16.79 -2.95
N SER A 58 0.71 16.19 -3.39
CA SER A 58 2.05 16.40 -2.80
C SER A 58 2.76 17.65 -3.30
N GLY A 59 2.47 18.09 -4.53
CA GLY A 59 3.26 19.10 -5.25
C GLY A 59 4.62 18.58 -5.76
N GLY A 60 4.87 17.27 -5.70
CA GLY A 60 6.13 16.65 -6.10
C GLY A 60 6.09 15.91 -7.46
N THR A 61 7.18 15.21 -7.77
CA THR A 61 7.33 14.42 -9.00
C THR A 61 7.34 12.93 -8.69
N ALA A 62 6.49 12.16 -9.37
CA ALA A 62 6.47 10.71 -9.20
C ALA A 62 7.68 10.03 -9.83
N LEU A 63 8.26 9.08 -9.11
CA LEU A 63 9.42 8.28 -9.52
C LEU A 63 9.05 6.83 -9.79
N ALA A 64 8.18 6.26 -8.96
CA ALA A 64 7.70 4.90 -9.06
C ALA A 64 6.25 4.84 -8.59
N ALA A 65 5.51 3.85 -9.09
CA ALA A 65 4.17 3.55 -8.62
C ALA A 65 3.90 2.05 -8.75
N GLU A 66 3.29 1.47 -7.72
CA GLU A 66 2.94 0.06 -7.63
C GLU A 66 1.53 -0.12 -7.08
N TRP A 67 0.93 -1.27 -7.33
CA TRP A 67 -0.27 -1.70 -6.63
C TRP A 67 0.14 -2.45 -5.37
N ASP A 68 -0.46 -2.10 -4.24
CA ASP A 68 -0.20 -2.71 -2.94
C ASP A 68 -1.53 -3.23 -2.36
N ALA A 69 -1.61 -4.54 -2.14
CA ALA A 69 -2.75 -5.20 -1.49
C ALA A 69 -2.37 -5.91 -0.17
N GLU A 70 -1.15 -5.68 0.32
CA GLU A 70 -0.60 -6.34 1.50
C GLU A 70 -1.09 -5.67 2.78
N ASP A 71 -1.20 -4.35 2.80
CA ASP A 71 -1.51 -3.61 4.02
C ASP A 71 -2.99 -3.21 4.18
N GLN A 72 -3.78 -3.25 3.10
CA GLN A 72 -5.20 -2.86 3.15
C GLN A 72 -6.12 -3.87 2.45
N ALA A 73 -7.28 -4.14 3.06
CA ALA A 73 -8.22 -5.18 2.61
C ALA A 73 -8.65 -5.02 1.13
N SER A 74 -8.75 -3.78 0.65
CA SER A 74 -9.12 -3.43 -0.73
C SER A 74 -7.93 -3.18 -1.66
N GLY A 75 -6.71 -3.07 -1.10
CA GLY A 75 -5.52 -2.57 -1.80
C GLY A 75 -5.61 -1.12 -2.25
N GLY A 76 -4.52 -0.61 -2.80
CA GLY A 76 -4.45 0.71 -3.43
C GLY A 76 -3.11 0.93 -4.11
N TYR A 77 -2.86 2.15 -4.59
CA TYR A 77 -1.61 2.47 -5.28
C TYR A 77 -0.62 3.12 -4.31
N MET A 78 0.60 2.60 -4.28
CA MET A 78 1.73 3.22 -3.60
C MET A 78 2.54 4.00 -4.63
N VAL A 79 2.68 5.30 -4.42
CA VAL A 79 3.41 6.21 -5.32
C VAL A 79 4.59 6.82 -4.59
N GLU A 80 5.79 6.61 -5.10
CA GLU A 80 6.99 7.28 -4.63
C GLU A 80 7.11 8.65 -5.29
N ILE A 81 7.16 9.70 -4.48
CA ILE A 81 7.24 11.10 -4.88
C ILE A 81 8.55 11.72 -4.37
N ALA A 82 9.29 12.37 -5.26
CA ALA A 82 10.33 13.33 -4.87
C ALA A 82 9.70 14.71 -4.66
N ASP A 83 9.92 15.31 -3.50
CA ASP A 83 9.51 16.70 -3.24
C ASP A 83 10.51 17.73 -3.81
N ALA A 84 10.21 19.03 -3.63
CA ALA A 84 11.05 20.12 -4.13
C ALA A 84 12.47 20.15 -3.52
N SER A 85 12.70 19.46 -2.40
CA SER A 85 14.01 19.29 -1.76
C SER A 85 14.72 18.00 -2.20
N ASN A 86 14.12 17.24 -3.13
CA ASN A 86 14.50 15.88 -3.52
C ASN A 86 14.40 14.85 -2.37
N ALA A 87 13.59 15.12 -1.33
CA ALA A 87 13.30 14.11 -0.33
C ALA A 87 12.23 13.15 -0.85
N MET A 88 12.42 11.86 -0.58
CA MET A 88 11.51 10.79 -1.01
C MET A 88 10.35 10.65 -0.04
N GLN A 89 9.14 10.61 -0.60
CA GLN A 89 7.88 10.46 0.12
C GLN A 89 7.09 9.31 -0.50
N MET A 90 6.54 8.44 0.32
CA MET A 90 5.58 7.43 -0.14
C MET A 90 4.17 7.95 0.06
N TRP A 91 3.33 7.83 -0.97
CA TRP A 91 1.94 8.22 -0.95
C TRP A 91 1.05 7.02 -1.28
N PHE A 92 0.10 6.73 -0.40
CA PHE A 92 -0.95 5.76 -0.65
C PHE A 92 -2.15 6.46 -1.29
N VAL A 93 -2.64 5.92 -2.40
CA VAL A 93 -3.84 6.39 -3.11
C VAL A 93 -4.91 5.29 -3.05
N ASN A 94 -6.05 5.64 -2.45
CA ASN A 94 -7.19 4.73 -2.31
C ASN A 94 -8.13 4.88 -3.52
N PRO A 95 -8.26 3.85 -4.37
CA PRO A 95 -9.15 3.91 -5.53
C PRO A 95 -10.64 3.94 -5.13
N ALA A 96 -10.99 3.47 -3.93
CA ALA A 96 -12.39 3.36 -3.50
C ALA A 96 -13.03 4.71 -3.16
N ASP A 97 -12.26 5.66 -2.64
CA ASP A 97 -12.73 6.99 -2.23
C ASP A 97 -11.98 8.15 -2.89
N GLY A 98 -10.93 7.87 -3.67
CA GLY A 98 -10.11 8.87 -4.35
C GLY A 98 -9.24 9.70 -3.40
N SER A 99 -8.95 9.21 -2.20
CA SER A 99 -8.04 9.87 -1.26
C SER A 99 -6.58 9.54 -1.56
N ALA A 100 -5.69 10.51 -1.26
CA ALA A 100 -4.25 10.33 -1.29
C ALA A 100 -3.66 10.81 0.04
N GLN A 101 -2.83 9.98 0.67
CA GLN A 101 -2.21 10.26 1.95
C GLN A 101 -0.73 9.86 1.96
N GLN A 102 0.11 10.70 2.55
CA GLN A 102 1.50 10.35 2.77
C GLN A 102 1.56 9.22 3.80
N VAL A 103 2.33 8.17 3.48
CA VAL A 103 2.59 7.04 4.37
C VAL A 103 4.09 6.94 4.65
N ILE A 104 4.43 6.57 5.86
CA ILE A 104 5.81 6.28 6.24
C ILE A 104 5.94 4.76 6.19
N LYS A 105 6.42 4.22 5.07
CA LYS A 105 6.91 2.83 5.09
C LYS A 105 8.14 2.83 6.00
N ALA A 106 8.08 2.09 7.11
CA ALA A 106 9.26 1.86 7.93
C ALA A 106 10.32 1.33 6.97
N ARG A 107 11.45 2.04 6.84
CA ARG A 107 12.52 1.60 5.94
C ARG A 107 12.85 0.18 6.34
N ASP A 108 12.50 -0.77 5.49
CA ASP A 108 13.08 -2.10 5.55
C ASP A 108 14.57 -1.85 5.50
N ARG A 109 15.21 -2.09 6.64
CA ARG A 109 16.65 -2.22 6.69
C ARG A 109 16.89 -3.41 5.77
N HIS A 110 17.27 -3.11 4.54
CA HIS A 110 18.11 -3.98 3.75
C HIS A 110 19.36 -4.17 4.62
N ASP A 111 19.26 -5.08 5.58
CA ASP A 111 20.40 -5.68 6.22
C ASP A 111 21.15 -6.30 5.04
N LYS A 112 22.20 -5.59 4.64
CA LYS A 112 23.21 -6.14 3.78
C LYS A 112 23.70 -7.37 4.52
N ASP A 113 23.24 -8.54 4.11
CA ASP A 113 23.94 -9.78 4.38
C ASP A 113 25.30 -9.66 3.70
N GLY A 114 26.20 -9.04 4.46
CA GLY A 114 27.58 -8.81 4.16
C GLY A 114 28.22 -10.15 3.86
N HIS A 115 28.69 -10.23 2.64
CA HIS A 115 29.49 -11.30 2.10
C HIS A 115 30.83 -11.33 2.86
N ASP A 116 30.90 -11.98 4.02
CA ASP A 116 32.17 -12.23 4.71
C ASP A 116 32.80 -13.51 4.16
N GLY A 117 33.19 -13.44 2.89
CA GLY A 117 34.26 -14.27 2.40
C GLY A 117 35.58 -13.61 2.78
N ASP A 118 36.23 -14.07 3.86
CA ASP A 118 37.68 -14.01 3.96
C ASP A 118 38.26 -15.13 4.84
N ARG A 119 39.34 -15.69 4.30
CA ARG A 119 40.10 -16.87 4.72
C ARG A 119 40.95 -16.57 5.97
N HIS A 120 41.29 -17.60 6.76
CA HIS A 120 42.61 -17.70 7.41
C HIS A 120 42.89 -19.15 7.88
N ASP A 121 43.79 -19.80 7.15
CA ASP A 121 44.97 -20.59 7.55
C ASP A 121 45.01 -21.56 8.75
N GLU A 122 45.58 -22.74 8.45
CA GLU A 122 46.50 -23.61 9.24
C GLU A 122 45.99 -24.36 10.49
N ASP A 123 45.94 -25.70 10.37
CA ASP A 123 46.85 -26.66 11.04
C ASP A 123 46.82 -28.05 10.36
#